data_AF-A0A7V3RNT6-F1
#
_entry.id   AF-A0A7V3RNT6-F1
#
_cell.length_a   1.000
_cell.length_b   1.000
_cell.length_c   1.000
_cell.angle_alpha   90.00
_cell.angle_beta   90.00
_cell.angle_gamma   90.00
#
_symmetry.space_group_name_H-M   'P 1'
#
loop_
_entity.id
_entity.type
_entity.pdbx_description
1 polymer ?
#
loop_
_entity_poly.entity_id
_entity_poly.type
_entity_poly.pdbx_seq_one_letter_code
_entity_poly.pdbx_strand_id
1 'polypeptide(L)'
;MSGALVSVEMKDEAVRGLLDRVNRFLKAGTAEQVIERAAKEMTVRHLIALNGARHRGYTNKGFYADAAGSVQSTSQPGTVLISIPHQGIAQRYFGGDIVPRKSKALAIPMAPEAYAVDSPRQFGVGELKMVWPKGQKFGWLMQAGPRLTKSSKGGKR
;
A
#
# COMPACT_ATOMS: atom_id res chain seq x y z
N MET A 1 -10.82 -2.44 35.86
CA MET A 1 -12.01 -3.27 36.12
C MET A 1 -11.54 -4.50 36.88
N SER A 2 -11.99 -4.64 38.14
CA SER A 2 -11.58 -5.73 39.04
C SER A 2 -12.43 -6.97 38.74
N GLY A 3 -11.81 -8.02 38.19
CA GLY A 3 -12.48 -9.31 38.00
C GLY A 3 -12.62 -10.03 39.35
N ALA A 4 -13.80 -10.57 39.64
CA ALA A 4 -14.04 -11.35 40.85
C ALA A 4 -13.19 -12.63 40.83
N LEU A 5 -12.35 -12.80 41.84
CA LEU A 5 -11.59 -14.03 42.09
C LEU A 5 -12.47 -14.97 42.91
N VAL A 6 -13.03 -15.98 42.24
CA VAL A 6 -13.77 -17.06 42.89
C VAL A 6 -12.81 -18.22 43.12
N SER A 7 -12.38 -18.46 44.36
CA SER A 7 -11.67 -19.68 44.73
C SER A 7 -12.63 -20.68 45.35
N VAL A 8 -12.87 -21.79 44.66
CA VAL A 8 -13.65 -22.92 45.20
C VAL A 8 -12.69 -24.09 45.41
N GLU A 9 -12.53 -24.53 46.65
CA GLU A 9 -11.73 -25.70 46.97
C GLU A 9 -12.64 -26.93 47.02
N MET A 10 -12.50 -27.85 46.07
CA MET A 10 -13.31 -29.07 46.00
C MET A 10 -12.43 -30.31 45.89
N LYS A 11 -12.86 -31.38 46.58
CA LYS A 11 -12.16 -32.66 46.72
C LYS A 11 -12.54 -33.72 45.65
N ASP A 12 -13.48 -33.40 44.76
CA ASP A 12 -14.01 -34.34 43.76
C ASP A 12 -13.40 -34.09 42.36
N GLU A 13 -12.75 -35.13 41.82
CA GLU A 13 -12.01 -35.13 40.54
C GLU A 13 -12.94 -34.86 39.34
N ALA A 14 -14.16 -35.40 39.37
CA ALA A 14 -15.12 -35.25 38.27
C ALA A 14 -15.63 -33.80 38.16
N VAL A 15 -15.81 -33.15 39.30
CA VAL A 15 -16.24 -31.75 39.40
C VAL A 15 -15.12 -30.81 38.95
N ARG A 16 -13.85 -31.12 39.27
CA ARG A 16 -12.69 -30.39 38.73
C ARG A 16 -12.63 -30.43 37.21
N GLY A 17 -12.85 -31.60 36.59
CA GLY A 17 -12.84 -31.74 35.13
C GLY A 17 -13.99 -31.02 34.42
N LEU A 18 -15.16 -30.88 35.08
CA LEU A 18 -16.28 -30.07 34.60
C LEU A 18 -15.98 -28.58 34.73
N LEU A 19 -15.50 -28.15 35.90
CA LEU A 19 -15.14 -26.76 36.17
C LEU A 19 -13.95 -26.30 35.32
N ASP A 20 -12.97 -27.14 35.00
CA ASP A 20 -11.89 -26.78 34.07
C ASP A 20 -12.36 -26.62 32.63
N ARG A 21 -13.40 -27.35 32.23
CA ARG A 21 -14.06 -27.15 30.93
C ARG A 21 -14.84 -25.85 30.93
N VAL A 22 -15.67 -25.62 31.95
CA VAL A 22 -16.44 -24.38 32.11
C VAL A 22 -15.51 -23.18 32.24
N ASN A 23 -14.43 -23.29 33.01
CA ASN A 23 -13.40 -22.26 33.17
C ASN A 23 -12.57 -22.06 31.89
N ARG A 24 -12.37 -23.08 31.04
CA ARG A 24 -11.81 -22.90 29.68
C ARG A 24 -12.74 -22.15 28.75
N PHE A 25 -14.05 -22.39 28.85
CA PHE A 25 -15.06 -21.68 28.08
C PHE A 25 -15.31 -20.26 28.61
N LEU A 26 -15.21 -20.05 29.92
CA LEU A 26 -15.43 -18.77 30.60
C LEU A 26 -14.16 -17.91 30.71
N LYS A 27 -12.95 -18.49 30.61
CA LYS A 27 -11.69 -17.75 30.42
C LYS A 27 -11.69 -17.19 29.00
N ALA A 28 -12.38 -16.06 28.89
CA ALA A 28 -12.40 -15.08 27.83
C ALA A 28 -11.24 -15.19 26.84
N GLY A 29 -11.56 -15.20 25.55
CA GLY A 29 -10.58 -15.07 24.47
C GLY A 29 -10.71 -16.08 23.35
N THR A 30 -11.39 -17.23 23.52
CA THR A 30 -11.48 -18.22 22.43
C THR A 30 -12.36 -17.74 21.28
N ALA A 31 -13.52 -17.15 21.59
CA ALA A 31 -14.36 -16.53 20.57
C ALA A 31 -13.67 -15.33 19.93
N GLU A 32 -13.04 -14.47 20.73
CA GLU A 32 -12.32 -13.30 20.25
C GLU A 32 -11.13 -13.67 19.37
N GLN A 33 -10.36 -14.71 19.70
CA GLN A 33 -9.25 -15.21 18.88
C GLN A 33 -9.73 -15.79 17.55
N VAL A 34 -10.86 -16.51 17.55
CA VAL A 34 -11.46 -17.03 16.32
C VAL A 34 -11.93 -15.88 15.44
N ILE A 35 -12.64 -14.90 16.02
CA ILE A 35 -13.10 -13.69 15.32
C ILE A 35 -11.90 -12.89 14.81
N GLU A 36 -10.86 -12.71 15.62
CA GLU A 36 -9.63 -12.03 15.25
C GLU A 36 -8.98 -12.66 14.01
N ARG A 37 -8.77 -13.97 14.05
CA ARG A 37 -8.15 -14.71 12.94
C ARG A 37 -9.00 -14.62 11.68
N ALA A 38 -10.32 -14.80 11.80
CA ALA A 38 -11.24 -14.71 10.68
C ALA A 38 -11.28 -13.31 10.07
N ALA A 39 -11.38 -12.27 10.91
CA ALA A 39 -11.42 -10.88 10.48
C ALA A 39 -10.10 -10.43 9.82
N LYS A 40 -8.96 -10.84 10.37
CA LYS A 40 -7.64 -10.60 9.77
C LYS A 40 -7.56 -11.26 8.38
N GLU A 41 -7.88 -12.53 8.29
CA GLU A 41 -7.82 -13.29 7.03
C GLU A 41 -8.76 -12.70 5.97
N MET A 42 -9.98 -12.34 6.35
CA MET A 42 -10.93 -11.69 5.46
C MET A 42 -10.40 -10.34 4.94
N THR A 43 -9.80 -9.53 5.82
CA THR A 43 -9.20 -8.25 5.45
C THR A 43 -8.03 -8.43 4.48
N VAL A 44 -7.14 -9.39 4.75
CA VAL A 44 -6.00 -9.72 3.87
C VAL A 44 -6.50 -10.18 2.50
N ARG A 45 -7.45 -11.11 2.45
CA ARG A 45 -8.04 -11.60 1.18
C ARG A 45 -8.68 -10.47 0.38
N HIS A 46 -9.41 -9.58 1.05
CA HIS A 46 -10.02 -8.43 0.39
C HIS A 46 -8.96 -7.52 -0.26
N LEU A 47 -7.87 -7.22 0.44
CA LEU A 47 -6.78 -6.40 -0.08
C LEU A 47 -6.05 -7.10 -1.25
N ILE A 48 -5.83 -8.41 -1.17
CA ILE A 48 -5.25 -9.19 -2.28
C ILE A 48 -6.17 -9.15 -3.50
N ALA A 49 -7.48 -9.33 -3.33
CA ALA A 49 -8.45 -9.23 -4.41
C ALA A 49 -8.47 -7.83 -5.05
N LEU A 50 -8.40 -6.77 -4.23
CA LEU A 50 -8.22 -5.40 -4.70
C LEU A 50 -6.92 -5.21 -5.47
N ASN A 51 -5.84 -5.87 -5.04
CA ASN A 51 -4.59 -5.85 -5.79
C ASN A 51 -4.78 -6.46 -7.18
N GLY A 52 -5.35 -7.66 -7.28
CA GLY A 52 -5.61 -8.29 -8.58
C GLY A 52 -6.50 -7.45 -9.51
N ALA A 53 -7.52 -6.79 -8.96
CA ALA A 53 -8.46 -5.99 -9.74
C ALA A 53 -7.94 -4.59 -10.13
N ARG A 54 -7.08 -3.98 -9.31
CA ARG A 54 -6.66 -2.57 -9.47
C ARG A 54 -5.18 -2.38 -9.79
N HIS A 55 -4.38 -3.44 -9.71
CA HIS A 55 -2.98 -3.39 -10.05
C HIS A 55 -2.82 -3.07 -11.54
N ARG A 56 -1.89 -2.16 -11.83
CA ARG A 56 -1.53 -1.77 -13.19
C ARG A 56 -0.25 -2.51 -13.54
N GLY A 57 -0.31 -3.39 -14.53
CA GLY A 57 0.80 -4.30 -14.89
C GLY A 57 2.10 -3.60 -15.33
N TYR A 58 2.05 -2.31 -15.67
CA TYR A 58 3.23 -1.50 -15.99
C TYR A 58 3.88 -0.86 -14.75
N THR A 59 3.33 -1.06 -13.55
CA THR A 59 3.90 -0.57 -12.30
C THR A 59 4.36 -1.76 -11.46
N ASN A 60 5.65 -1.86 -11.15
CA ASN A 60 6.19 -2.94 -10.31
C ASN A 60 5.81 -2.80 -8.82
N LYS A 61 4.82 -1.97 -8.47
CA LYS A 61 4.45 -1.65 -7.08
C LYS A 61 3.08 -2.22 -6.76
N GLY A 62 3.03 -3.25 -5.92
CA GLY A 62 1.81 -3.92 -5.48
C GLY A 62 1.14 -3.23 -4.31
N PHE A 63 0.63 -2.00 -4.49
CA PHE A 63 0.11 -1.16 -3.39
C PHE A 63 -0.82 -1.91 -2.40
N TYR A 64 -1.80 -2.67 -2.90
CA TYR A 64 -2.73 -3.38 -2.01
C TYR A 64 -2.14 -4.69 -1.47
N ALA A 65 -1.18 -5.30 -2.16
CA ALA A 65 -0.42 -6.43 -1.65
C ALA A 65 0.48 -6.00 -0.48
N ASP A 66 1.16 -4.86 -0.60
CA ASP A 66 1.96 -4.25 0.46
C ASP A 66 1.07 -3.91 1.68
N ALA A 67 -0.10 -3.33 1.44
CA ALA A 67 -1.08 -3.08 2.49
C ALA A 67 -1.56 -4.38 3.17
N ALA A 68 -1.79 -5.45 2.40
CA ALA A 68 -2.17 -6.76 2.95
C ALA A 68 -1.09 -7.33 3.87
N GLY A 69 0.19 -7.17 3.50
CA GLY A 69 1.33 -7.56 4.32
C GLY A 69 1.45 -6.80 5.64
N SER A 70 0.82 -5.61 5.74
CA SER A 70 0.85 -4.78 6.94
C SER A 70 -0.25 -5.11 7.96
N VAL A 71 -1.26 -5.92 7.62
CA VAL A 71 -2.44 -6.14 8.47
C VAL A 71 -2.05 -6.78 9.81
N GLN A 72 -2.40 -6.09 10.90
CA GLN A 72 -2.21 -6.51 12.28
C GLN A 72 -3.55 -6.76 12.96
N SER A 73 -3.54 -7.67 13.92
CA SER A 73 -4.71 -8.00 14.72
C SER A 73 -4.31 -8.18 16.18
N THR A 74 -5.22 -7.84 17.08
CA THR A 74 -5.04 -8.08 18.52
C THR A 74 -6.40 -8.31 19.15
N SER A 75 -6.55 -9.41 19.88
CA SER A 75 -7.72 -9.66 20.72
C SER A 75 -7.50 -9.15 22.14
N GLN A 76 -8.51 -8.50 22.68
CA GLN A 76 -8.66 -8.14 24.08
C GLN A 76 -9.97 -8.76 24.59
N PRO A 77 -10.14 -8.97 25.91
CA PRO A 77 -11.40 -9.49 26.45
C PRO A 77 -12.58 -8.63 25.97
N GLY A 78 -13.52 -9.23 25.24
CA GLY A 78 -14.70 -8.55 24.70
C GLY A 78 -14.47 -7.61 23.51
N THR A 79 -13.27 -7.51 22.93
CA THR A 79 -13.02 -6.67 21.75
C THR A 79 -11.90 -7.23 20.86
N VAL A 80 -12.07 -7.13 19.55
CA VAL A 80 -11.05 -7.47 18.56
C VAL A 80 -10.65 -6.21 17.80
N LEU A 81 -9.35 -5.91 17.78
CA LEU A 81 -8.79 -4.80 17.01
C LEU A 81 -8.13 -5.34 15.74
N ILE A 82 -8.52 -4.82 14.57
CA ILE A 82 -7.84 -5.04 13.29
C ILE A 82 -7.27 -3.69 12.82
N SER A 83 -5.98 -3.66 12.51
CA SER A 83 -5.26 -2.44 12.11
C SER A 83 -4.51 -2.64 10.80
N ILE A 84 -4.50 -1.61 9.96
CA ILE A 84 -3.76 -1.57 8.69
C ILE A 84 -2.78 -0.39 8.77
N PRO A 85 -1.58 -0.55 9.33
CA PRO A 85 -0.56 0.49 9.45
C PRO A 85 0.07 0.81 8.09
N HIS A 86 -0.72 1.39 7.19
CA HIS A 86 -0.31 1.72 5.83
C HIS A 86 -0.79 3.14 5.48
N GLN A 87 0.15 4.08 5.38
CA GLN A 87 -0.16 5.51 5.16
C GLN A 87 -1.05 5.72 3.93
N GLY A 88 -0.80 4.99 2.84
CA GLY A 88 -1.61 5.11 1.63
C GLY A 88 -3.06 4.62 1.79
N ILE A 89 -3.34 3.70 2.71
CA ILE A 89 -4.71 3.27 3.02
C ILE A 89 -5.39 4.33 3.88
N ALA A 90 -4.68 4.85 4.90
CA ALA A 90 -5.17 5.96 5.71
C ALA A 90 -5.55 7.16 4.84
N GLN A 91 -4.71 7.55 3.88
CA GLN A 91 -5.00 8.63 2.94
C GLN A 91 -6.26 8.37 2.10
N ARG A 92 -6.54 7.13 1.71
CA ARG A 92 -7.74 6.79 0.93
C ARG A 92 -9.01 6.81 1.77
N TYR A 93 -8.90 6.54 3.07
CA TYR A 93 -10.04 6.50 3.98
C TYR A 93 -10.37 7.88 4.56
N PHE A 94 -9.36 8.57 5.10
CA PHE A 94 -9.54 9.89 5.72
C PHE A 94 -9.43 11.05 4.72
N GLY A 95 -8.85 10.82 3.54
CA GLY A 95 -8.54 11.88 2.57
C GLY A 95 -7.30 12.69 2.96
N GLY A 96 -7.21 13.90 2.41
CA GLY A 96 -6.18 14.89 2.72
C GLY A 96 -5.43 15.40 1.50
N ASP A 97 -4.78 16.55 1.67
CA ASP A 97 -4.01 17.21 0.61
C ASP A 97 -2.63 16.58 0.44
N ILE A 98 -2.34 16.12 -0.78
CA ILE A 98 -1.03 15.57 -1.14
C ILE A 98 -0.22 16.66 -1.82
N VAL A 99 0.78 17.18 -1.11
CA VAL A 99 1.72 18.16 -1.67
C VAL A 99 2.99 17.46 -2.13
N PRO A 100 3.41 17.64 -3.39
CA PRO A 100 4.63 17.02 -3.90
C PRO A 100 5.88 17.65 -3.26
N ARG A 101 6.75 16.82 -2.66
CA ARG A 101 8.05 17.28 -2.12
C ARG A 101 8.96 17.88 -3.18
N LYS A 102 8.85 17.44 -4.43
CA LYS A 102 9.62 17.94 -5.58
C LYS A 102 8.67 18.29 -6.72
N SER A 103 7.89 19.36 -6.58
CA SER A 103 6.92 19.81 -7.59
C SER A 103 7.54 19.98 -8.99
N LYS A 104 8.78 20.45 -9.08
CA LYS A 104 9.54 20.63 -10.34
C LYS A 104 10.04 19.33 -10.98
N ALA A 105 9.89 18.19 -10.29
CA ALA A 105 10.27 16.86 -10.78
C ALA A 105 9.04 15.97 -11.05
N LEU A 106 7.81 16.49 -10.90
CA LEU A 106 6.61 15.78 -11.29
C LEU A 106 6.56 15.68 -12.81
N ALA A 107 6.85 14.49 -13.31
CA ALA A 107 6.61 14.13 -14.68
C ALA A 107 5.45 13.17 -14.72
N ILE A 108 4.50 13.42 -15.62
CA ILE A 108 3.45 12.46 -15.91
C ILE A 108 4.01 11.59 -17.06
N PRO A 109 4.35 10.31 -16.82
CA PRO A 109 4.82 9.44 -17.87
C PRO A 109 3.70 9.23 -18.90
N MET A 110 3.97 9.56 -20.16
CA MET A 110 3.00 9.38 -21.26
C MET A 110 3.16 8.05 -22.00
N ALA A 111 4.21 7.28 -21.72
CA ALA A 111 4.50 6.00 -22.35
C ALA A 111 5.02 4.98 -21.31
N PRO A 112 4.80 3.66 -21.50
CA PRO A 112 5.26 2.62 -20.57
C PRO A 112 6.76 2.68 -20.25
N GLU A 113 7.57 2.98 -21.25
CA GLU A 113 9.04 3.08 -21.15
C GLU A 113 9.45 4.21 -20.20
N ALA A 114 8.58 5.21 -20.03
CA ALA A 114 8.84 6.33 -19.14
C ALA A 114 8.63 6.00 -17.65
N TYR A 115 8.01 4.85 -17.31
CA TYR A 115 7.90 4.38 -15.92
C TYR A 115 9.21 3.76 -15.39
N ALA A 116 10.14 3.41 -16.28
CA ALA A 116 11.46 2.87 -15.89
C ALA A 116 12.43 3.97 -15.41
N VAL A 117 12.06 5.24 -15.55
CA VAL A 117 12.94 6.39 -15.36
C VAL A 117 12.33 7.32 -14.30
N ASP A 118 13.01 7.47 -13.15
CA ASP A 118 12.51 8.22 -11.98
C ASP A 118 12.46 9.75 -12.20
N SER A 119 12.99 10.24 -13.32
CA SER A 119 13.02 11.65 -13.68
C SER A 119 13.11 11.86 -15.19
N PRO A 120 12.39 12.85 -15.78
CA PRO A 120 12.56 13.25 -17.18
C PRO A 120 13.98 13.60 -17.59
N ARG A 121 14.84 13.91 -16.61
CA ARG A 121 16.25 14.28 -16.84
C ARG A 121 17.16 13.07 -17.03
N GLN A 122 16.69 11.86 -16.72
CA GLN A 122 17.43 10.62 -16.85
C GLN A 122 17.22 9.94 -18.21
N PHE A 123 16.26 10.38 -19.03
CA PHE A 123 16.25 10.00 -20.45
C PHE A 123 17.54 10.52 -21.08
N GLY A 124 18.41 9.60 -21.48
CA GLY A 124 19.75 9.90 -21.97
C GLY A 124 19.73 10.91 -23.12
N VAL A 125 20.77 11.73 -23.17
CA VAL A 125 21.05 12.73 -24.20
C VAL A 125 21.19 12.04 -25.56
N GLY A 126 20.07 11.77 -26.25
CA GLY A 126 20.10 11.09 -27.54
C GLY A 126 18.74 10.72 -28.13
N GLU A 127 17.80 10.23 -27.32
CA GLU A 127 16.56 9.65 -27.86
C GLU A 127 15.31 10.45 -27.56
N LEU A 128 15.21 11.09 -26.38
CA LEU A 128 14.05 11.89 -25.99
C LEU A 128 14.52 13.28 -25.52
N LYS A 129 14.04 14.33 -26.18
CA LYS A 129 14.32 15.72 -25.82
C LYS A 129 13.11 16.31 -25.09
N MET A 130 13.37 16.91 -23.93
CA MET A 130 12.39 17.73 -23.23
C MET A 130 12.23 19.06 -23.97
N VAL A 131 11.02 19.35 -24.45
CA VAL A 131 10.69 20.57 -25.19
C VAL A 131 9.57 21.32 -24.46
N TRP A 132 9.71 22.64 -24.34
CA TRP A 132 8.66 23.52 -23.81
C TRP A 132 8.04 24.28 -24.97
N PRO A 133 6.85 23.89 -25.46
CA PRO A 133 6.19 24.61 -26.54
C PRO A 133 5.86 26.05 -26.10
N LYS A 134 6.04 27.00 -27.02
CA LYS A 134 5.80 28.42 -26.74
C LYS A 134 4.31 28.61 -26.36
N GLY A 135 4.06 29.18 -25.18
CA GLY A 135 2.70 29.44 -24.68
C GLY A 135 2.08 28.32 -23.84
N GLN A 136 2.77 27.19 -23.65
CA GLN A 136 2.28 26.09 -22.80
C GLN A 136 2.90 26.15 -21.40
N LYS A 137 2.11 25.80 -20.38
CA LYS A 137 2.55 25.77 -18.96
C LYS A 137 3.28 24.48 -18.58
N PHE A 138 3.41 23.52 -19.49
CA PHE A 138 4.03 22.21 -19.24
C PHE A 138 4.93 21.77 -20.41
N GLY A 139 5.96 21.00 -20.10
CA GLY A 139 6.95 20.47 -21.07
C GLY A 139 6.62 19.06 -21.55
N TRP A 140 7.07 18.73 -22.76
CA TRP A 140 6.83 17.46 -23.45
C TRP A 140 8.14 16.70 -23.62
N LEU A 141 8.10 15.36 -23.63
CA LEU A 141 9.21 14.53 -24.09
C LEU A 141 8.94 14.13 -25.54
N MET A 142 9.77 14.59 -26.47
CA MET A 142 9.68 14.24 -27.89
C MET A 142 10.86 13.38 -28.31
N GLN A 143 10.63 12.39 -29.17
CA GLN A 143 11.71 11.63 -29.81
C GLN A 143 12.61 12.60 -30.57
N ALA A 144 13.90 12.57 -30.28
CA ALA A 144 14.87 13.40 -30.99
C ALA A 144 14.87 12.97 -32.46
N GLY A 145 14.33 13.82 -33.33
CA GLY A 145 14.43 13.59 -34.77
C GLY A 145 15.90 13.44 -35.20
N PRO A 146 16.16 12.79 -36.36
CA PRO A 146 17.52 12.62 -36.85
C PRO A 146 18.23 13.97 -36.88
N ARG A 147 19.47 14.01 -36.39
CA ARG A 147 20.32 15.22 -36.45
C ARG A 147 20.38 15.67 -37.91
N LEU A 148 19.66 16.73 -38.25
CA LEU A 148 19.93 17.50 -39.47
C LEU A 148 21.36 18.02 -39.31
N THR A 149 22.31 17.35 -39.97
CA THR A 149 23.67 17.85 -40.10
C THR A 149 23.57 19.22 -40.76
N LYS A 150 24.22 20.22 -40.15
CA LYS A 150 24.25 21.57 -40.71
C LYS A 150 24.79 21.47 -42.13
N SER A 151 23.93 21.73 -43.12
CA SER A 151 24.31 22.07 -44.49
C SER A 151 25.40 23.14 -44.42
N SER A 152 26.54 22.86 -45.04
CA SER A 152 27.66 23.80 -45.12
C SER A 152 27.18 25.07 -45.82
N LYS A 153 27.27 26.19 -45.10
CA LYS A 153 27.01 27.51 -45.66
C LYS A 153 28.04 27.77 -46.76
N GLY A 154 27.55 28.01 -47.98
CA GLY A 154 28.35 28.26 -49.16
C GLY A 154 29.41 29.35 -48.96
N GLY A 155 30.61 29.06 -49.46
CA GLY A 155 31.67 30.03 -49.64
C GLY A 155 31.30 30.99 -50.77
N LYS A 156 31.20 32.27 -50.44
CA LYS A 156 31.41 33.35 -51.40
C LYS A 156 32.90 33.69 -51.40
N ARG A 157 33.55 33.54 -52.55
CA ARG A 157 34.58 34.46 -53.05
C ARG A 157 34.66 34.30 -54.56
#